data_AF-A0A9X3KRE8-F1
#
_entry.id   AF-A0A9X3KRE8-F1
#
_cell.length_a   1.000
_cell.length_b   1.000
_cell.length_c   1.000
_cell.angle_alpha   90.00
_cell.angle_beta   90.00
_cell.angle_gamma   90.00
#
_symmetry.space_group_name_H-M   'P 1'
#
loop_
_entity.id
_entity.type
_entity.pdbx_description
1 polymer ?
#
loop_
_entity_poly.entity_id
_entity_poly.type
_entity_poly.pdbx_seq_one_letter_code
_entity_poly.pdbx_strand_id
1 'polypeptide(L)'
;MNAPHVKRDTEFFGDCGENIRIDSRTREIYYRIKDERNQARTEERATSPQDNLKISSSWDSVSNLGLQIIYSESKDIEILAWLAEASLRLRGFPGLREIYELCGDLFYNHWDSLRSISDDNDEEKFAPFAGLNGIGAEGTLVQPLRLAPLIPGRKFGEHSLWDFQLAQRPNESKRREELYRLASEAGVAAMSSHLAEVNACLSSFDAITAVLSERCGQAAPPSSNIRNTLIEAAAALRTLGGRDEETAPLERATAAATSADESGQPAMRTSATSPEGISSRDEAFETLLSVARYFRRTEPHSPISLSIETLVRRGRMDFSELLAELLPEAQARNAVLTAAGIKPGGDNNGK
;
A
#
# COMPACT_ATOMS: atom_id res chain seq x y z
N MET A 1 -28.40 -6.37 -3.23
CA MET A 1 -28.63 -4.97 -2.77
C MET A 1 -27.86 -4.07 -3.71
N ASN A 2 -28.57 -3.33 -4.56
CA ASN A 2 -27.98 -2.54 -5.64
C ASN A 2 -27.27 -1.30 -5.09
N ALA A 3 -25.98 -1.17 -5.39
CA ALA A 3 -25.27 0.09 -5.24
C ALA A 3 -25.76 1.09 -6.30
N PRO A 4 -25.99 2.36 -5.96
CA PRO A 4 -26.41 3.36 -6.93
C PRO A 4 -25.20 3.73 -7.79
N HIS A 5 -25.15 3.20 -9.02
CA HIS A 5 -24.23 3.69 -10.05
C HIS A 5 -24.59 5.14 -10.38
N VAL A 6 -23.72 6.06 -9.96
CA VAL A 6 -23.71 7.42 -10.48
C VAL A 6 -23.31 7.32 -11.95
N LYS A 7 -24.30 7.43 -12.85
CA LYS A 7 -24.04 7.65 -14.27
C LYS A 7 -23.30 8.98 -14.42
N ARG A 8 -21.99 8.92 -14.67
CA ARG A 8 -21.26 10.02 -15.31
C ARG A 8 -21.28 9.72 -16.81
N ASP A 9 -21.92 10.59 -17.57
CA ASP A 9 -22.04 10.51 -19.02
C ASP A 9 -20.66 10.69 -19.68
N THR A 10 -19.85 9.64 -19.64
CA THR A 10 -18.71 9.48 -20.53
C THR A 10 -19.17 8.50 -21.59
N GLU A 11 -19.48 8.97 -22.79
CA GLU A 11 -19.72 8.09 -23.94
C GLU A 11 -18.42 7.37 -24.26
N PHE A 12 -18.22 6.21 -23.64
CA PHE A 12 -17.08 5.37 -23.95
C PHE A 12 -17.38 4.63 -25.26
N PHE A 13 -16.57 4.89 -26.28
CA PHE A 13 -16.62 4.16 -27.56
C PHE A 13 -16.55 2.65 -27.31
N GLY A 14 -17.31 1.86 -28.07
CA GLY A 14 -17.39 0.41 -27.90
C GLY A 14 -16.10 -0.37 -28.17
N ASP A 15 -15.07 0.28 -28.73
CA ASP A 15 -13.76 -0.32 -28.98
C ASP A 15 -12.69 0.31 -28.07
N CYS A 16 -11.88 -0.54 -27.43
CA CYS A 16 -10.73 -0.13 -26.61
C CYS A 16 -9.49 0.23 -27.43
N GLY A 17 -9.60 0.25 -28.76
CA GLY A 17 -8.52 0.63 -29.66
C GLY A 17 -7.42 -0.43 -29.78
N GLU A 18 -6.37 -0.07 -30.50
CA GLU A 18 -5.22 -0.95 -30.74
C GLU A 18 -4.24 -0.96 -29.55
N ASN A 19 -3.35 -1.97 -29.52
CA ASN A 19 -2.31 -2.05 -28.51
C ASN A 19 -1.25 -0.97 -28.78
N ILE A 20 -1.11 -0.05 -27.83
CA ILE A 20 -0.30 1.16 -27.98
C ILE A 20 1.20 0.90 -28.19
N ARG A 21 1.66 -0.32 -27.88
CA ARG A 21 3.06 -0.73 -27.98
C ARG A 21 3.45 -1.15 -29.39
N ILE A 22 2.46 -1.50 -30.23
CA ILE A 22 2.65 -1.95 -31.60
C ILE A 22 2.09 -0.97 -32.64
N ASP A 23 1.01 -0.24 -32.33
CA ASP A 23 0.43 0.72 -33.25
C ASP A 23 1.41 1.87 -33.52
N SER A 24 1.74 2.05 -34.80
CA SER A 24 2.63 3.10 -35.30
C SER A 24 2.24 4.51 -34.87
N ARG A 25 0.94 4.80 -34.68
CA ARG A 25 0.46 6.14 -34.30
C ARG A 25 0.71 6.44 -32.82
N THR A 26 0.47 5.46 -31.94
CA THR A 26 0.56 5.65 -30.49
C THR A 26 1.92 5.26 -29.91
N ARG A 27 2.71 4.47 -30.63
CA ARG A 27 3.98 3.91 -30.12
C ARG A 27 4.98 4.98 -29.70
N GLU A 28 5.10 6.07 -30.46
CA GLU A 28 5.95 7.19 -30.08
C GLU A 28 5.46 7.87 -28.79
N ILE A 29 4.15 8.10 -28.67
CA ILE A 29 3.52 8.68 -27.49
C ILE A 29 3.76 7.78 -26.27
N TYR A 30 3.58 6.47 -26.41
CA TYR A 30 3.82 5.49 -25.37
C TYR A 30 5.26 5.55 -24.84
N TYR A 31 6.27 5.50 -25.71
CA TYR A 31 7.66 5.59 -25.27
C TYR A 31 7.97 6.94 -24.64
N ARG A 32 7.41 8.03 -25.17
CA ARG A 32 7.56 9.35 -24.54
C ARG A 32 6.99 9.37 -23.12
N ILE A 33 5.79 8.82 -22.88
CA ILE A 33 5.23 8.73 -21.52
C ILE A 33 6.15 7.91 -20.62
N LYS A 34 6.66 6.78 -21.12
CA LYS A 34 7.55 5.90 -20.38
C LYS A 34 8.85 6.61 -19.97
N ASP A 35 9.45 7.36 -20.90
CA ASP A 35 10.68 8.11 -20.66
C ASP A 35 10.46 9.25 -19.67
N GLU A 36 9.37 10.02 -19.83
CA GLU A 36 8.99 11.10 -18.90
C GLU A 36 8.73 10.55 -17.48
N ARG A 37 8.03 9.40 -17.36
CA ARG A 37 7.84 8.74 -16.07
C ARG A 37 9.16 8.31 -15.44
N ASN A 38 10.07 7.74 -16.23
CA ASN A 38 11.38 7.30 -15.73
C ASN A 38 12.25 8.49 -15.32
N GLN A 39 12.22 9.58 -16.08
CA GLN A 39 12.89 10.82 -15.76
C GLN A 39 12.35 11.39 -14.43
N ALA A 40 11.03 11.54 -14.31
CA ALA A 40 10.39 12.08 -13.11
C ALA A 40 10.78 11.29 -11.85
N ARG A 41 10.73 9.95 -11.92
CA ARG A 41 11.13 9.07 -10.81
C ARG A 41 12.63 9.12 -10.50
N THR A 42 13.46 9.44 -11.49
CA THR A 42 14.91 9.59 -11.29
C THR A 42 15.23 10.90 -10.60
N GLU A 43 14.58 11.99 -11.01
CA GLU A 43 14.68 13.30 -10.35
C GLU A 43 14.22 13.24 -8.89
N GLU A 44 13.11 12.54 -8.61
CA GLU A 44 12.62 12.34 -7.24
C GLU A 44 13.64 11.59 -6.36
N ARG A 45 14.25 10.52 -6.88
CA ARG A 45 15.26 9.75 -6.14
C ARG A 45 16.59 10.49 -5.95
N ALA A 46 16.90 11.44 -6.83
CA ALA A 46 18.08 12.29 -6.71
C ALA A 46 17.92 13.41 -5.66
N THR A 47 16.69 13.64 -5.18
CA THR A 47 16.42 14.69 -4.19
C THR A 47 16.97 14.28 -2.81
N SER A 48 17.77 15.16 -2.20
CA SER A 48 18.33 14.93 -0.87
C SER A 48 17.21 14.92 0.19
N PRO A 49 17.31 14.09 1.26
CA PRO A 49 16.35 14.12 2.36
C PRO A 49 16.23 15.47 3.10
N GLN A 50 17.20 16.37 2.89
CA GLN A 50 17.22 17.71 3.49
C GLN A 50 16.56 18.78 2.60
N ASP A 51 16.30 18.46 1.33
CA ASP A 51 15.69 19.39 0.38
C ASP A 51 14.18 19.18 0.30
N ASN A 52 13.44 20.27 0.08
CA ASN A 52 12.02 20.17 -0.22
C ASN A 52 11.83 19.44 -1.55
N LEU A 53 10.98 18.41 -1.55
CA LEU A 53 10.64 17.65 -2.74
C LEU A 53 10.01 18.58 -3.78
N LYS A 54 10.60 18.62 -4.98
CA LYS A 54 10.01 19.31 -6.13
C LYS A 54 9.38 18.28 -7.05
N ILE A 55 8.12 18.49 -7.38
CA ILE A 55 7.44 17.67 -8.38
C ILE A 55 8.10 17.96 -9.73
N SER A 56 8.57 16.91 -10.40
CA SER A 56 9.09 16.99 -11.75
C SER A 56 8.00 17.43 -12.74
N SER A 57 8.31 18.36 -13.64
CA SER A 57 7.40 18.75 -14.73
C SER A 57 7.12 17.60 -15.70
N SER A 58 7.95 16.54 -15.70
CA SER A 58 7.69 15.34 -16.49
C SER A 58 6.40 14.62 -16.06
N TRP A 59 5.92 14.82 -14.82
CA TRP A 59 4.60 14.30 -14.42
C TRP A 59 3.45 14.96 -15.18
N ASP A 60 3.56 16.23 -15.58
CA ASP A 60 2.57 16.89 -16.43
C ASP A 60 2.54 16.22 -17.81
N SER A 61 3.70 15.88 -18.38
CA SER A 61 3.79 15.13 -19.64
C SER A 61 3.14 13.75 -19.51
N VAL A 62 3.42 13.01 -18.44
CA VAL A 62 2.80 11.70 -18.18
C VAL A 62 1.27 11.83 -18.07
N SER A 63 0.78 12.86 -17.37
CA SER A 63 -0.65 13.09 -17.22
C SER A 63 -1.31 13.45 -18.56
N ASN A 64 -0.79 14.44 -19.28
CA ASN A 64 -1.41 14.93 -20.51
C ASN A 64 -1.41 13.88 -21.63
N LEU A 65 -0.26 13.24 -21.87
CA LEU A 65 -0.13 12.22 -22.90
C LEU A 65 -0.87 10.92 -22.51
N GLY A 66 -0.88 10.56 -21.22
CA GLY A 66 -1.65 9.42 -20.73
C GLY A 66 -3.16 9.62 -20.92
N LEU A 67 -3.69 10.81 -20.60
CA LEU A 67 -5.10 11.14 -20.83
C LEU A 67 -5.41 11.18 -22.34
N GLN A 68 -4.50 11.68 -23.17
CA GLN A 68 -4.65 11.61 -24.63
C GLN A 68 -4.84 10.17 -25.09
N ILE A 69 -4.00 9.23 -24.64
CA ILE A 69 -4.15 7.82 -24.98
C ILE A 69 -5.50 7.29 -24.51
N ILE A 70 -5.83 7.44 -23.21
CA ILE A 70 -7.04 6.86 -22.63
C ILE A 70 -8.31 7.37 -23.31
N TYR A 71 -8.40 8.67 -23.61
CA TYR A 71 -9.62 9.23 -24.18
C TYR A 71 -9.71 9.13 -25.70
N SER A 72 -8.58 9.11 -26.42
CA SER A 72 -8.59 9.26 -27.89
C SER A 72 -8.09 8.06 -28.66
N GLU A 73 -7.29 7.17 -28.05
CA GLU A 73 -6.57 6.14 -28.80
C GLU A 73 -6.81 4.72 -28.26
N SER A 74 -6.61 4.47 -26.96
CA SER A 74 -6.66 3.12 -26.40
C SER A 74 -6.96 3.10 -24.90
N LYS A 75 -7.68 2.08 -24.42
CA LYS A 75 -7.97 1.87 -22.99
C LYS A 75 -6.96 0.90 -22.39
N ASP A 76 -5.81 1.43 -21.98
CA ASP A 76 -4.65 0.64 -21.56
C ASP A 76 -4.41 0.67 -20.02
N ILE A 77 -4.26 -0.51 -19.41
CA ILE A 77 -4.06 -0.71 -17.97
C ILE A 77 -2.75 -0.10 -17.47
N GLU A 78 -1.66 -0.19 -18.25
CA GLU A 78 -0.37 0.37 -17.85
C GLU A 78 -0.43 1.90 -17.81
N ILE A 79 -1.12 2.50 -18.79
CA ILE A 79 -1.33 3.94 -18.83
C ILE A 79 -2.19 4.40 -17.65
N LEU A 80 -3.26 3.66 -17.30
CA LEU A 80 -4.05 3.96 -16.09
C LEU A 80 -3.20 3.92 -14.82
N ALA A 81 -2.28 2.94 -14.71
CA ALA A 81 -1.38 2.85 -13.57
C ALA A 81 -0.42 4.06 -13.50
N TRP A 82 0.12 4.50 -14.63
CA TRP A 82 0.98 5.69 -14.68
C TRP A 82 0.21 6.99 -14.42
N LEU A 83 -1.05 7.07 -14.88
CA LEU A 83 -1.94 8.19 -14.57
C LEU A 83 -2.25 8.28 -13.07
N ALA A 84 -2.37 7.14 -12.36
CA ALA A 84 -2.52 7.14 -10.91
C ALA A 84 -1.29 7.75 -10.22
N GLU A 85 -0.08 7.38 -10.65
CA GLU A 85 1.17 7.97 -10.13
C GLU A 85 1.26 9.48 -10.38
N ALA A 86 0.93 9.93 -11.59
CA ALA A 86 0.99 11.34 -11.97
C ALA A 86 -0.09 12.15 -11.24
N SER A 87 -1.33 11.66 -11.20
CA SER A 87 -2.46 12.37 -10.62
C SER A 87 -2.32 12.57 -9.13
N LEU A 88 -1.78 11.58 -8.41
CA LEU A 88 -1.49 11.72 -6.98
C LEU A 88 -0.50 12.86 -6.71
N ARG A 89 0.55 12.98 -7.52
CA ARG A 89 1.59 14.00 -7.33
C ARG A 89 1.10 15.39 -7.70
N LEU A 90 0.43 15.50 -8.85
CA LEU A 90 -0.02 16.79 -9.38
C LEU A 90 -1.25 17.33 -8.64
N ARG A 91 -2.15 16.44 -8.21
CA ARG A 91 -3.51 16.81 -7.75
C ARG A 91 -3.92 16.14 -6.44
N GLY A 92 -3.03 15.39 -5.78
CA GLY A 92 -3.31 14.74 -4.50
C GLY A 92 -4.38 13.65 -4.58
N PHE A 93 -5.02 13.40 -3.43
CA PHE A 93 -6.09 12.39 -3.31
C PHE A 93 -7.29 12.62 -4.25
N PRO A 94 -7.77 13.86 -4.49
CA PRO A 94 -8.85 14.09 -5.46
C PRO A 94 -8.47 13.61 -6.87
N GLY A 95 -7.26 13.91 -7.32
CA GLY A 95 -6.81 13.46 -8.64
C GLY A 95 -6.64 11.94 -8.72
N LEU A 96 -6.13 11.31 -7.65
CA LEU A 96 -6.02 9.85 -7.60
C LEU A 96 -7.41 9.17 -7.61
N ARG A 97 -8.38 9.72 -6.86
CA ARG A 97 -9.78 9.25 -6.86
C ARG A 97 -10.35 9.24 -8.28
N GLU A 98 -10.19 10.31 -9.03
CA GLU A 98 -10.72 10.41 -10.39
C GLU A 98 -10.16 9.33 -11.31
N ILE A 99 -8.87 8.97 -11.17
CA ILE A 99 -8.29 7.86 -11.93
C ILE A 99 -8.88 6.52 -11.50
N TYR A 100 -9.11 6.29 -10.21
CA TYR A 100 -9.77 5.06 -9.74
C TYR A 100 -11.23 4.97 -10.18
N GLU A 101 -11.97 6.08 -10.20
CA GLU A 101 -13.33 6.13 -10.74
C GLU A 101 -13.33 5.80 -12.24
N LEU A 102 -12.40 6.38 -13.01
CA LEU A 102 -12.20 6.05 -14.43
C LEU A 102 -11.85 4.57 -14.63
N CYS A 103 -11.00 4.00 -13.78
CA CYS A 103 -10.71 2.57 -13.82
C CYS A 103 -11.98 1.74 -13.57
N GLY A 104 -12.81 2.13 -12.60
CA GLY A 104 -14.08 1.47 -12.32
C GLY A 104 -15.03 1.48 -13.52
N ASP A 105 -15.18 2.63 -14.17
CA ASP A 105 -16.01 2.77 -15.37
C ASP A 105 -15.48 1.91 -16.53
N LEU A 106 -14.16 1.88 -16.73
CA LEU A 106 -13.54 1.08 -17.79
C LEU A 106 -13.61 -0.42 -17.50
N PHE A 107 -13.40 -0.84 -16.26
CA PHE A 107 -13.49 -2.25 -15.87
C PHE A 107 -14.92 -2.76 -15.99
N TYR A 108 -15.91 -1.91 -15.71
CA TYR A 108 -17.31 -2.27 -15.87
C TYR A 108 -17.73 -2.37 -17.34
N ASN A 109 -17.39 -1.37 -18.15
CA ASN A 109 -17.91 -1.25 -19.53
C ASN A 109 -17.05 -1.99 -20.58
N HIS A 110 -15.77 -2.24 -20.31
CA HIS A 110 -14.82 -2.62 -21.35
C HIS A 110 -13.90 -3.80 -21.00
N TRP A 111 -14.14 -4.50 -19.88
CA TRP A 111 -13.29 -5.56 -19.33
C TRP A 111 -12.54 -6.42 -20.37
N ASP A 112 -13.29 -7.03 -21.29
CA ASP A 112 -12.78 -8.02 -22.25
C ASP A 112 -11.88 -7.39 -23.33
N SER A 113 -12.03 -6.10 -23.58
CA SER A 113 -11.33 -5.36 -24.64
C SER A 113 -10.19 -4.47 -24.13
N LEU A 114 -10.06 -4.30 -22.81
CA LEU A 114 -8.95 -3.55 -22.20
C LEU A 114 -7.60 -4.09 -22.65
N ARG A 115 -6.66 -3.19 -22.89
CA ARG A 115 -5.30 -3.50 -23.33
C ARG A 115 -4.32 -3.42 -22.17
N SER A 116 -3.25 -4.19 -22.21
CA SER A 116 -2.13 -4.04 -21.29
C SER A 116 -0.79 -4.45 -21.93
N ILE A 117 0.26 -4.54 -21.10
CA ILE A 117 1.57 -5.05 -21.49
C ILE A 117 1.51 -6.45 -22.08
N SER A 118 0.55 -7.25 -21.64
CA SER A 118 0.20 -8.59 -22.12
C SER A 118 -1.29 -8.78 -21.91
N ASP A 119 -1.95 -9.40 -22.88
CA ASP A 119 -3.37 -9.77 -22.80
C ASP A 119 -3.52 -11.31 -22.65
N ASP A 120 -2.43 -12.03 -22.38
CA ASP A 120 -2.38 -13.51 -22.39
C ASP A 120 -3.10 -14.13 -21.18
N ASN A 121 -3.01 -13.49 -20.01
CA ASN A 121 -3.70 -13.90 -18.80
C ASN A 121 -3.92 -12.69 -17.87
N ASP A 122 -4.83 -12.83 -16.89
CA ASP A 122 -5.20 -11.75 -15.98
C ASP A 122 -4.05 -11.25 -15.10
N GLU A 123 -3.13 -12.15 -14.69
CA GLU A 123 -1.98 -11.79 -13.85
C GLU A 123 -1.05 -10.83 -14.60
N GLU A 124 -0.71 -11.13 -15.85
CA GLU A 124 0.11 -10.27 -16.69
C GLU A 124 -0.63 -9.00 -17.14
N LYS A 125 -1.94 -9.12 -17.43
CA LYS A 125 -2.78 -7.99 -17.82
C LYS A 125 -2.85 -6.93 -16.71
N PHE A 126 -2.94 -7.34 -15.45
CA PHE A 126 -3.00 -6.44 -14.31
C PHE A 126 -1.68 -6.29 -13.54
N ALA A 127 -0.58 -6.83 -14.05
CA ALA A 127 0.76 -6.64 -13.49
C ALA A 127 1.15 -5.16 -13.27
N PRO A 128 0.74 -4.17 -14.10
CA PRO A 128 0.97 -2.76 -13.79
C PRO A 128 0.36 -2.31 -12.46
N PHE A 129 -0.84 -2.79 -12.11
CA PHE A 129 -1.50 -2.49 -10.84
C PHE A 129 -0.82 -3.22 -9.68
N ALA A 130 -0.39 -4.46 -9.89
CA ALA A 130 0.42 -5.17 -8.92
C ALA A 130 1.75 -4.43 -8.62
N GLY A 131 2.36 -3.82 -9.64
CA GLY A 131 3.54 -2.97 -9.50
C GLY A 131 3.32 -1.68 -8.69
N LEU A 132 2.12 -1.08 -8.77
CA LEU A 132 1.76 0.07 -7.93
C LEU A 132 1.77 -0.30 -6.44
N ASN A 133 1.25 -1.48 -6.11
CA ASN A 133 1.17 -1.98 -4.74
C ASN A 133 2.49 -2.59 -4.24
N GLY A 134 3.24 -3.21 -5.14
CA GLY A 134 4.49 -3.91 -4.87
C GLY A 134 4.30 -5.42 -4.73
N ILE A 135 5.24 -6.18 -5.32
CA ILE A 135 5.36 -7.64 -5.22
C ILE A 135 6.77 -7.94 -4.73
N GLY A 136 6.92 -8.44 -3.50
CA GLY A 136 8.23 -8.74 -2.91
C GLY A 136 9.14 -7.53 -2.63
N ALA A 137 8.72 -6.33 -3.01
CA ALA A 137 9.36 -5.04 -2.76
C ALA A 137 8.28 -3.95 -2.64
N GLU A 138 8.68 -2.75 -2.24
CA GLU A 138 7.76 -1.61 -2.14
C GLU A 138 7.23 -1.18 -3.51
N GLY A 139 5.91 -0.97 -3.60
CA GLY A 139 5.23 -0.56 -4.82
C GLY A 139 5.48 0.88 -5.22
N THR A 140 5.33 1.15 -6.51
CA THR A 140 5.65 2.48 -7.08
C THR A 140 4.75 3.61 -6.59
N LEU A 141 3.56 3.29 -6.07
CA LEU A 141 2.59 4.26 -5.56
C LEU A 141 2.60 4.39 -4.02
N VAL A 142 3.15 3.40 -3.30
CA VAL A 142 3.10 3.34 -1.83
C VAL A 142 3.88 4.49 -1.19
N GLN A 143 5.14 4.70 -1.59
CA GLN A 143 5.93 5.82 -1.07
C GLN A 143 5.31 7.19 -1.44
N PRO A 144 4.87 7.43 -2.69
CA PRO A 144 4.14 8.67 -3.04
C PRO A 144 2.89 8.92 -2.21
N LEU A 145 2.12 7.88 -1.86
CA LEU A 145 0.96 8.02 -0.97
C LEU A 145 1.36 8.53 0.42
N ARG A 146 2.50 8.06 0.95
CA ARG A 146 3.01 8.56 2.24
C ARG A 146 3.48 10.01 2.16
N LEU A 147 3.87 10.48 0.98
CA LEU A 147 4.30 11.86 0.73
C LEU A 147 3.14 12.80 0.37
N ALA A 148 1.92 12.29 0.21
CA ALA A 148 0.75 13.12 -0.02
C ALA A 148 0.46 14.01 1.20
N PRO A 149 0.13 15.30 0.99
CA PRO A 149 -0.01 16.27 2.07
C PRO A 149 -1.27 15.99 2.91
N LEU A 150 -1.12 16.02 4.24
CA LEU A 150 -2.25 15.93 5.17
C LEU A 150 -2.88 17.29 5.46
N ILE A 151 -2.14 18.38 5.29
CA ILE A 151 -2.67 19.73 5.50
C ILE A 151 -3.23 20.27 4.17
N PRO A 152 -4.51 20.70 4.13
CA PRO A 152 -5.13 21.25 2.93
C PRO A 152 -4.33 22.41 2.32
N GLY A 153 -4.16 22.40 1.00
CA GLY A 153 -3.46 23.45 0.26
C GLY A 153 -1.92 23.44 0.39
N ARG A 154 -1.33 22.43 1.03
CA ARG A 154 0.13 22.21 1.01
C ARG A 154 0.56 21.43 -0.22
N LYS A 155 1.84 21.58 -0.58
CA LYS A 155 2.41 20.93 -1.76
C LYS A 155 2.71 19.46 -1.48
N PHE A 156 2.84 18.68 -2.54
CA PHE A 156 3.29 17.29 -2.44
C PHE A 156 4.65 17.21 -1.72
N GLY A 157 4.77 16.30 -0.76
CA GLY A 157 5.97 16.17 0.09
C GLY A 157 6.01 17.09 1.32
N GLU A 158 5.07 18.03 1.47
CA GLU A 158 5.00 18.90 2.65
C GLU A 158 3.94 18.40 3.64
N HIS A 159 4.30 18.29 4.93
CA HIS A 159 3.37 17.94 6.02
C HIS A 159 2.53 16.69 5.69
N SER A 160 3.26 15.68 5.25
CA SER A 160 2.73 14.46 4.67
C SER A 160 2.37 13.39 5.72
N LEU A 161 1.82 12.26 5.29
CA LEU A 161 1.62 11.11 6.18
C LEU A 161 2.95 10.62 6.78
N TRP A 162 4.04 10.66 6.00
CA TRP A 162 5.37 10.37 6.50
C TRP A 162 5.79 11.30 7.64
N ASP A 163 5.51 12.61 7.51
CA ASP A 163 5.81 13.57 8.58
C ASP A 163 4.99 13.31 9.83
N PHE A 164 3.72 12.93 9.67
CA PHE A 164 2.86 12.55 10.79
C PHE A 164 3.37 11.29 11.49
N GLN A 165 3.76 10.26 10.75
CA GLN A 165 4.35 9.03 11.30
C GLN A 165 5.65 9.30 12.05
N LEU A 166 6.52 10.16 11.49
CA LEU A 166 7.74 10.58 12.14
C LEU A 166 7.46 11.39 13.41
N ALA A 167 6.45 12.25 13.40
CA ALA A 167 6.00 13.05 14.55
C ALA A 167 5.47 12.21 15.73
N GLN A 168 5.12 10.93 15.52
CA GLN A 168 4.73 10.04 16.60
C GLN A 168 5.91 9.54 17.45
N ARG A 169 7.16 9.75 16.99
CA ARG A 169 8.35 9.35 17.76
C ARG A 169 8.51 10.23 19.01
N PRO A 170 8.99 9.68 20.15
CA PRO A 170 9.08 10.42 21.41
C PRO A 170 9.88 11.73 21.36
N ASN A 171 10.84 11.83 20.45
CA ASN A 171 11.75 12.97 20.28
C ASN A 171 11.33 13.99 19.20
N GLU A 172 10.16 13.81 18.57
CA GLU A 172 9.69 14.65 17.44
C GLU A 172 8.56 15.61 17.86
N SER A 173 8.59 16.12 19.10
CA SER A 173 7.54 17.01 19.64
C SER A 173 7.34 18.26 18.80
N LYS A 174 8.42 18.88 18.32
CA LYS A 174 8.36 20.09 17.47
C LYS A 174 7.61 19.83 16.15
N ARG A 175 7.88 18.70 15.50
CA ARG A 175 7.20 18.30 14.25
C ARG A 175 5.72 18.05 14.50
N ARG A 176 5.40 17.40 15.62
CA ARG A 176 4.02 17.16 16.04
C ARG A 176 3.28 18.47 16.28
N GLU A 177 3.82 19.35 17.13
CA GLU A 177 3.24 20.67 17.44
C GLU A 177 2.98 21.49 16.16
N GLU A 178 3.92 21.47 15.21
CA GLU A 178 3.78 22.16 13.93
C GLU A 178 2.62 21.61 13.09
N LEU A 179 2.49 20.28 12.96
CA LEU A 179 1.38 19.66 12.23
C LEU A 179 0.02 20.02 12.83
N TYR A 180 -0.12 19.96 14.16
CA TYR A 180 -1.36 20.33 14.83
C TYR A 180 -1.67 21.82 14.73
N ARG A 181 -0.65 22.69 14.82
CA ARG A 181 -0.80 24.14 14.60
C ARG A 181 -1.34 24.41 13.19
N LEU A 182 -0.73 23.80 12.17
CA LEU A 182 -1.14 23.95 10.77
C LEU A 182 -2.55 23.39 10.50
N ALA A 183 -2.90 22.25 11.10
CA ALA A 183 -4.25 21.69 10.99
C ALA A 183 -5.29 22.62 11.64
N SER A 184 -4.97 23.21 12.79
CA SER A 184 -5.80 24.21 13.48
C SER A 184 -5.99 25.47 12.62
N GLU A 185 -4.91 25.97 12.01
CA GLU A 185 -4.94 27.13 11.11
C GLU A 185 -5.74 26.88 9.83
N ALA A 186 -5.68 25.67 9.27
CA ALA A 186 -6.52 25.27 8.13
C ALA A 186 -8.01 25.23 8.53
N GLY A 187 -8.30 24.90 9.78
CA GLY A 187 -9.63 24.89 10.35
C GLY A 187 -10.40 23.58 10.14
N VAL A 188 -11.34 23.31 11.04
CA VAL A 188 -12.10 22.04 11.11
C VAL A 188 -12.82 21.73 9.79
N ALA A 189 -13.42 22.73 9.14
CA ALA A 189 -14.13 22.53 7.88
C ALA A 189 -13.21 22.04 6.75
N ALA A 190 -12.03 22.65 6.59
CA ALA A 190 -11.07 22.27 5.56
C ALA A 190 -10.48 20.87 5.83
N MET A 191 -10.10 20.58 7.07
CA MET A 191 -9.62 19.25 7.48
C MET A 191 -10.69 18.17 7.26
N SER A 192 -11.95 18.48 7.57
CA SER A 192 -13.08 17.57 7.38
C SER A 192 -13.35 17.29 5.90
N SER A 193 -13.28 18.32 5.05
CA SER A 193 -13.41 18.17 3.61
C SER A 193 -12.28 17.31 3.05
N HIS A 194 -11.04 17.53 3.49
CA HIS A 194 -9.88 16.75 3.04
C HIS A 194 -9.96 15.28 3.48
N LEU A 195 -10.43 15.02 4.71
CA LEU A 195 -10.74 13.67 5.17
C LEU A 195 -11.83 13.01 4.31
N ALA A 196 -12.87 13.75 3.90
CA ALA A 196 -13.90 13.22 3.01
C ALA A 196 -13.31 12.85 1.64
N GLU A 197 -12.40 13.66 1.09
CA GLU A 197 -11.69 13.36 -0.17
C GLU A 197 -10.86 12.06 -0.05
N VAL A 198 -10.11 11.87 1.04
CA VAL A 198 -9.33 10.63 1.25
C VAL A 198 -10.24 9.41 1.39
N ASN A 199 -11.34 9.52 2.14
CA ASN A 199 -12.30 8.40 2.28
C ASN A 199 -13.00 8.07 0.94
N ALA A 200 -13.29 9.08 0.13
CA ALA A 200 -13.84 8.87 -1.22
C ALA A 200 -12.80 8.17 -2.12
N CYS A 201 -11.53 8.60 -2.09
CA CYS A 201 -10.45 7.92 -2.79
C CYS A 201 -10.29 6.45 -2.37
N LEU A 202 -10.35 6.18 -1.06
CA LEU A 202 -10.32 4.82 -0.52
C LEU A 202 -11.52 3.98 -0.99
N SER A 203 -12.72 4.58 -1.02
CA SER A 203 -13.93 3.90 -1.48
C SER A 203 -13.86 3.55 -2.96
N SER A 204 -13.35 4.45 -3.81
CA SER A 204 -13.11 4.16 -5.23
C SER A 204 -12.05 3.07 -5.43
N PHE A 205 -10.99 3.06 -4.60
CA PHE A 205 -9.98 2.00 -4.63
C PHE A 205 -10.56 0.63 -4.20
N ASP A 206 -11.37 0.60 -3.13
CA ASP A 206 -12.06 -0.61 -2.68
C ASP A 206 -13.04 -1.12 -3.76
N ALA A 207 -13.72 -0.23 -4.49
CA ALA A 207 -14.60 -0.61 -5.58
C ALA A 207 -13.86 -1.28 -6.75
N ILE A 208 -12.76 -0.70 -7.23
CA ILE A 208 -12.00 -1.31 -8.34
C ILE A 208 -11.33 -2.62 -7.94
N THR A 209 -10.86 -2.72 -6.70
CA THR A 209 -10.22 -3.96 -6.19
C THR A 209 -11.23 -5.08 -5.96
N ALA A 210 -12.48 -4.75 -5.61
CA ALA A 210 -13.57 -5.72 -5.58
C ALA A 210 -13.84 -6.31 -6.98
N VAL A 211 -13.91 -5.48 -8.02
CA VAL A 211 -14.08 -5.93 -9.41
C VAL A 211 -12.91 -6.83 -9.85
N LEU A 212 -11.67 -6.42 -9.58
CA LEU A 212 -10.48 -7.21 -9.89
C LEU A 212 -10.50 -8.56 -9.15
N SER A 213 -10.90 -8.58 -7.89
CA SER A 213 -10.99 -9.81 -7.09
C SER A 213 -12.07 -10.76 -7.62
N GLU A 214 -13.24 -10.22 -7.99
CA GLU A 214 -14.36 -10.99 -8.54
C GLU A 214 -13.99 -11.62 -9.89
N ARG A 215 -13.35 -10.85 -10.77
CA ARG A 215 -13.06 -11.26 -12.16
C ARG A 215 -11.80 -12.11 -12.28
N CYS A 216 -10.72 -11.74 -11.61
CA CYS A 216 -9.41 -12.40 -11.76
C CYS A 216 -9.19 -13.52 -10.72
N GLY A 217 -10.00 -13.58 -9.65
CA GLY A 217 -9.85 -14.58 -8.60
C GLY A 217 -8.46 -14.58 -7.98
N GLN A 218 -7.74 -15.70 -8.09
CA GLN A 218 -6.37 -15.83 -7.55
C GLN A 218 -5.33 -15.01 -8.33
N ALA A 219 -5.63 -14.63 -9.58
CA ALA A 219 -4.75 -13.79 -10.40
C ALA A 219 -4.93 -12.29 -10.13
N ALA A 220 -5.82 -11.91 -9.20
CA ALA A 220 -6.04 -10.51 -8.87
C ALA A 220 -4.75 -9.86 -8.30
N PRO A 221 -4.41 -8.63 -8.72
CA PRO A 221 -3.23 -7.95 -8.22
C PRO A 221 -3.37 -7.65 -6.72
N PRO A 222 -2.26 -7.72 -5.94
CA PRO A 222 -2.30 -7.37 -4.52
C PRO A 222 -2.64 -5.88 -4.36
N SER A 223 -3.43 -5.55 -3.32
CA SER A 223 -3.95 -4.19 -3.08
C SER A 223 -3.72 -3.68 -1.66
N SER A 224 -3.19 -4.52 -0.77
CA SER A 224 -3.13 -4.27 0.67
C SER A 224 -2.25 -3.07 1.06
N ASN A 225 -1.11 -2.86 0.41
CA ASN A 225 -0.18 -1.78 0.77
C ASN A 225 -0.79 -0.41 0.47
N ILE A 226 -1.39 -0.27 -0.72
CA ILE A 226 -2.09 0.96 -1.12
C ILE A 226 -3.27 1.20 -0.18
N ARG A 227 -4.10 0.17 0.03
CA ARG A 227 -5.29 0.27 0.89
C ARG A 227 -4.93 0.70 2.31
N ASN A 228 -3.94 0.05 2.92
CA ASN A 228 -3.51 0.36 4.28
C ASN A 228 -2.94 1.78 4.37
N THR A 229 -2.17 2.24 3.38
CA THR A 229 -1.62 3.61 3.36
C THR A 229 -2.74 4.66 3.27
N LEU A 230 -3.81 4.41 2.50
CA LEU A 230 -4.99 5.27 2.45
C LEU A 230 -5.77 5.30 3.78
N ILE A 231 -5.90 4.14 4.45
CA ILE A 231 -6.51 4.05 5.79
C ILE A 231 -5.69 4.83 6.81
N GLU A 232 -4.37 4.69 6.79
CA GLU A 232 -3.45 5.43 7.66
C GLU A 232 -3.54 6.95 7.42
N ALA A 233 -3.60 7.39 6.16
CA ALA A 233 -3.82 8.80 5.82
C ALA A 233 -5.15 9.32 6.39
N ALA A 234 -6.24 8.57 6.23
CA ALA A 234 -7.54 8.93 6.78
C ALA A 234 -7.53 8.98 8.32
N ALA A 235 -6.84 8.04 8.98
CA ALA A 235 -6.67 8.05 10.43
C ALA A 235 -5.89 9.27 10.91
N ALA A 236 -4.76 9.58 10.28
CA ALA A 236 -3.97 10.77 10.59
C ALA A 236 -4.77 12.07 10.44
N LEU A 237 -5.61 12.17 9.41
CA LEU A 237 -6.52 13.33 9.21
C LEU A 237 -7.60 13.44 10.30
N ARG A 238 -8.14 12.31 10.80
CA ARG A 238 -9.08 12.33 11.93
C ARG A 238 -8.42 12.87 13.19
N THR A 239 -7.21 12.38 13.48
CA THR A 239 -6.41 12.81 14.61
C THR A 239 -6.03 14.29 14.53
N LEU A 240 -5.55 14.77 13.37
CA LEU A 240 -5.22 16.18 13.16
C LEU A 240 -6.44 17.09 13.15
N GLY A 241 -7.59 16.61 12.67
CA GLY A 241 -8.85 17.34 12.60
C GLY A 241 -9.62 17.39 13.92
N GLY A 242 -9.10 16.81 15.01
CA GLY A 242 -9.76 16.78 16.32
C GLY A 242 -11.00 15.89 16.37
N ARG A 243 -11.10 14.87 15.50
CA ARG A 243 -12.25 13.96 15.38
C ARG A 243 -12.09 12.65 16.16
N ASP A 244 -11.01 12.48 16.91
CA ASP A 244 -10.74 11.26 17.69
C ASP A 244 -11.67 11.09 18.91
N GLU A 245 -12.50 12.08 19.25
CA GLU A 245 -13.54 11.91 20.28
C GLU A 245 -14.80 11.18 19.78
N GLU A 246 -14.99 10.97 18.47
CA GLU A 246 -16.25 10.43 17.92
C GLU A 246 -16.15 9.00 17.37
N THR A 247 -14.98 8.36 17.47
CA THR A 247 -14.83 6.92 17.22
C THR A 247 -14.12 6.23 18.38
N ALA A 248 -14.83 6.12 19.50
CA ALA A 248 -14.58 5.04 20.43
C ALA A 248 -14.76 3.68 19.71
N PRO A 249 -14.02 2.62 20.11
CA PRO A 249 -13.97 1.36 19.39
C PRO A 249 -15.37 0.76 19.20
N LEU A 250 -15.60 0.12 18.05
CA LEU A 250 -16.69 -0.86 17.89
C LEU A 250 -16.47 -1.99 18.91
N GLU A 251 -16.95 -1.80 20.13
CA GLU A 251 -17.46 -2.90 20.92
C GLU A 251 -18.56 -3.55 20.09
N ARG A 252 -18.32 -4.80 19.70
CA ARG A 252 -19.36 -5.67 19.13
C ARG A 252 -20.49 -5.77 20.14
N ALA A 253 -21.49 -4.93 19.95
CA ALA A 253 -22.83 -5.17 20.45
C ALA A 253 -23.38 -6.40 19.73
N THR A 254 -23.11 -7.58 20.28
CA THR A 254 -23.89 -8.77 20.02
C THR A 254 -25.31 -8.46 20.49
N ALA A 255 -26.21 -8.31 19.52
CA ALA A 255 -27.64 -8.18 19.77
C ALA A 255 -28.12 -9.40 20.56
N ALA A 256 -28.50 -9.16 21.81
CA ALA A 256 -29.26 -10.08 22.62
C ALA A 256 -30.70 -10.12 22.10
N ALA A 257 -31.14 -11.29 21.67
CA ALA A 257 -32.55 -11.66 21.58
C ALA A 257 -32.78 -12.85 22.51
N THR A 258 -33.39 -12.58 23.66
CA THR A 258 -34.18 -13.54 24.45
C THR A 258 -35.48 -13.82 23.68
N SER A 259 -36.08 -15.02 23.63
CA SER A 259 -36.41 -15.93 24.74
C SER A 259 -36.91 -17.32 24.28
N ALA A 260 -36.68 -18.33 25.16
CA ALA A 260 -37.42 -19.58 25.44
C ALA A 260 -37.50 -20.68 24.34
N ASP A 261 -37.38 -21.99 24.59
CA ASP A 261 -37.67 -22.79 25.80
C ASP A 261 -36.97 -24.18 25.82
N GLU A 262 -36.82 -24.72 27.03
CA GLU A 262 -36.64 -26.10 27.55
C GLU A 262 -35.99 -27.28 26.76
N SER A 263 -34.91 -27.86 27.33
CA SER A 263 -34.87 -29.18 28.03
C SER A 263 -33.56 -30.00 27.86
N GLY A 264 -33.01 -30.50 28.99
CA GLY A 264 -32.43 -31.85 29.08
C GLY A 264 -30.91 -32.11 29.00
N GLN A 265 -30.29 -32.29 30.18
CA GLN A 265 -29.14 -33.15 30.54
C GLN A 265 -27.67 -32.64 30.47
N PRO A 266 -26.79 -33.10 31.41
CA PRO A 266 -25.51 -32.47 31.70
C PRO A 266 -24.33 -33.23 31.05
N ALA A 267 -23.44 -32.53 30.35
CA ALA A 267 -22.17 -33.10 29.93
C ALA A 267 -21.06 -32.05 29.85
N MET A 268 -19.98 -32.34 30.58
CA MET A 268 -18.61 -31.85 30.45
C MET A 268 -18.37 -30.34 30.30
N ARG A 269 -17.82 -29.78 31.39
CA ARG A 269 -17.04 -28.53 31.36
C ARG A 269 -15.79 -28.75 30.49
N THR A 270 -15.84 -28.34 29.23
CA THR A 270 -14.65 -27.96 28.50
C THR A 270 -14.42 -26.47 28.77
N SER A 271 -13.34 -26.18 29.47
CA SER A 271 -12.80 -24.83 29.59
C SER A 271 -12.53 -24.29 28.18
N ALA A 272 -13.39 -23.40 27.70
CA ALA A 272 -13.11 -22.59 26.53
C ALA A 272 -12.03 -21.58 26.94
N THR A 273 -10.78 -21.90 26.63
CA THR A 273 -9.70 -20.93 26.56
C THR A 273 -10.01 -19.95 25.42
N SER A 274 -10.13 -18.67 25.77
CA SER A 274 -10.13 -17.56 24.81
C SER A 274 -8.94 -17.68 23.86
N PRO A 275 -9.08 -17.47 22.54
CA PRO A 275 -7.96 -17.42 21.63
C PRO A 275 -7.35 -16.01 21.66
N GLU A 276 -6.67 -15.68 22.75
CA GLU A 276 -5.75 -14.54 22.78
C GLU A 276 -4.42 -14.99 23.39
N GLY A 277 -3.37 -14.84 22.58
CA GLY A 277 -2.01 -14.78 23.08
C GLY A 277 -1.23 -16.08 22.89
N ILE A 278 -0.37 -16.08 21.88
CA ILE A 278 0.87 -16.85 21.95
C ILE A 278 1.55 -16.47 23.28
N SER A 279 1.58 -17.41 24.24
CA SER A 279 1.91 -17.16 25.64
C SER A 279 3.41 -17.18 25.92
N SER A 280 4.22 -17.66 24.97
CA SER A 280 5.67 -17.73 25.09
C SER A 280 6.37 -17.63 23.73
N ARG A 281 7.65 -17.25 23.76
CA ARG A 281 8.51 -17.20 22.58
C ARG A 281 8.61 -18.57 21.88
N ASP A 282 8.68 -19.64 22.66
CA ASP A 282 8.76 -21.00 22.13
C ASP A 282 7.45 -21.42 21.47
N GLU A 283 6.30 -21.06 22.05
CA GLU A 283 4.99 -21.29 21.42
C GLU A 283 4.85 -20.51 20.10
N ALA A 284 5.41 -19.30 20.02
CA ALA A 284 5.47 -18.52 18.79
C ALA A 284 6.23 -19.27 17.69
N PHE A 285 7.40 -19.79 18.04
CA PHE A 285 8.23 -20.55 17.12
C PHE A 285 7.60 -21.88 16.70
N GLU A 286 6.93 -22.59 17.61
CA GLU A 286 6.21 -23.81 17.26
C GLU A 286 5.01 -23.54 16.34
N THR A 287 4.32 -22.42 16.54
CA THR A 287 3.25 -21.98 15.63
C THR A 287 3.80 -21.68 14.24
N LEU A 288 4.92 -20.96 14.15
CA LEU A 288 5.60 -20.70 12.88
C LEU A 288 6.07 -22.00 12.20
N LEU A 289 6.61 -22.96 12.94
CA LEU A 289 6.99 -24.27 12.39
C LEU A 289 5.78 -25.09 11.91
N SER A 290 4.62 -24.93 12.55
CA SER A 290 3.36 -25.52 12.07
C SER A 290 2.95 -24.94 10.70
N VAL A 291 3.08 -23.62 10.55
CA VAL A 291 2.83 -22.92 9.27
C VAL A 291 3.83 -23.35 8.21
N ALA A 292 5.13 -23.48 8.53
CA ALA A 292 6.14 -23.98 7.59
C ALA A 292 5.82 -25.40 7.10
N ARG A 293 5.39 -26.29 8.01
CA ARG A 293 4.94 -27.66 7.66
C ARG A 293 3.72 -27.67 6.73
N TYR A 294 2.80 -26.72 6.89
CA TYR A 294 1.68 -26.54 5.98
C TYR A 294 2.17 -26.19 4.58
N PHE A 295 2.98 -25.13 4.43
CA PHE A 295 3.52 -24.71 3.13
C PHE A 295 4.37 -25.79 2.46
N ARG A 296 5.15 -26.56 3.22
CA ARG A 296 5.92 -27.68 2.66
C ARG A 296 5.04 -28.78 2.04
N ARG A 297 3.80 -28.92 2.51
CA ARG A 297 2.82 -29.89 2.00
C ARG A 297 1.98 -29.33 0.85
N THR A 298 1.62 -28.05 0.90
CA THR A 298 0.75 -27.42 -0.11
C THR A 298 1.53 -26.81 -1.27
N GLU A 299 2.73 -26.31 -1.02
CA GLU A 299 3.60 -25.64 -1.98
C GLU A 299 5.08 -26.08 -1.81
N PRO A 300 5.46 -27.30 -2.23
CA PRO A 300 6.78 -27.87 -1.95
C PRO A 300 7.96 -27.06 -2.53
N HIS A 301 7.71 -26.26 -3.57
CA HIS A 301 8.70 -25.42 -4.25
C HIS A 301 8.67 -23.95 -3.78
N SER A 302 7.79 -23.60 -2.85
CA SER A 302 7.71 -22.25 -2.30
C SER A 302 8.84 -21.99 -1.30
N PRO A 303 9.59 -20.87 -1.44
CA PRO A 303 10.67 -20.51 -0.51
C PRO A 303 10.14 -20.13 0.87
N ILE A 304 8.82 -19.99 1.04
CA ILE A 304 8.18 -19.57 2.29
C ILE A 304 8.47 -20.57 3.42
N SER A 305 8.37 -21.88 3.14
CA SER A 305 8.62 -22.92 4.14
C SER A 305 10.06 -22.82 4.69
N LEU A 306 11.06 -22.77 3.80
CA LEU A 306 12.47 -22.63 4.14
C LEU A 306 12.77 -21.30 4.84
N SER A 307 12.09 -20.22 4.43
CA SER A 307 12.26 -18.89 5.03
C SER A 307 11.76 -18.84 6.46
N ILE A 308 10.60 -19.46 6.74
CA ILE A 308 10.05 -19.57 8.10
C ILE A 308 10.93 -20.46 8.97
N GLU A 309 11.39 -21.62 8.46
CA GLU A 309 12.32 -22.50 9.18
C GLU A 309 13.64 -21.78 9.51
N THR A 310 14.18 -21.01 8.55
CA THR A 310 15.40 -20.19 8.73
C THR A 310 15.19 -19.07 9.75
N LEU A 311 14.03 -18.40 9.70
CA LEU A 311 13.67 -17.34 10.65
C LEU A 311 13.57 -17.88 12.07
N VAL A 312 12.89 -19.03 12.25
CA VAL A 312 12.78 -19.68 13.56
C VAL A 312 14.16 -20.12 14.07
N ARG A 313 15.02 -20.68 13.21
CA ARG A 313 16.40 -21.06 13.57
C ARG A 313 17.21 -19.85 14.02
N ARG A 314 17.22 -18.77 13.23
CA ARG A 314 17.88 -17.50 13.56
C ARG A 314 17.32 -16.86 14.83
N GLY A 315 16.01 -16.97 15.02
CA GLY A 315 15.32 -16.50 16.22
C GLY A 315 15.70 -17.28 17.48
N ARG A 316 16.34 -18.44 17.39
CA ARG A 316 16.85 -19.20 18.54
C ARG A 316 18.34 -18.99 18.80
N MET A 317 19.06 -18.34 17.89
CA MET A 317 20.49 -18.04 18.05
C MET A 317 20.70 -16.91 19.03
N ASP A 318 21.89 -16.89 19.66
CA ASP A 318 22.32 -15.70 20.36
C ASP A 318 22.69 -14.57 19.36
N PHE A 319 22.78 -13.34 19.86
CA PHE A 319 23.04 -12.18 19.01
C PHE A 319 24.39 -12.26 18.28
N SER A 320 25.41 -12.85 18.90
CA SER A 320 26.75 -12.99 18.32
C SER A 320 26.75 -14.01 17.19
N GLU A 321 26.09 -15.14 17.38
CA GLU A 321 25.89 -16.18 16.36
C GLU A 321 25.07 -15.67 15.18
N LEU A 322 23.97 -14.95 15.45
CA LEU A 322 23.13 -14.35 14.41
C LEU A 322 23.93 -13.32 13.59
N LEU A 323 24.71 -12.47 14.27
CA LEU A 323 25.54 -11.46 13.60
C LEU A 323 26.67 -12.10 12.77
N ALA A 324 27.25 -13.20 13.25
CA ALA A 324 28.24 -14.01 12.53
C ALA A 324 27.66 -14.60 11.23
N GLU A 325 26.41 -15.06 11.28
CA GLU A 325 25.73 -15.63 10.11
C GLU A 325 25.30 -14.55 9.10
N LEU A 326 24.76 -13.42 9.55
CA LEU A 326 24.29 -12.35 8.67
C LEU A 326 25.44 -11.56 8.01
N LEU A 327 26.57 -11.43 8.71
CA LEU A 327 27.74 -10.70 8.24
C LEU A 327 28.98 -11.60 8.39
N PRO A 328 29.34 -12.39 7.38
CA PRO A 328 30.50 -13.27 7.44
C PRO A 328 31.83 -12.50 7.59
N GLU A 329 31.86 -11.26 7.10
CA GLU A 329 33.03 -10.38 7.11
C GLU A 329 33.30 -9.78 8.49
N ALA A 330 34.47 -10.06 9.06
CA ALA A 330 34.85 -9.58 10.39
C ALA A 330 34.85 -8.05 10.52
N GLN A 331 35.24 -7.34 9.46
CA GLN A 331 35.28 -5.87 9.47
C GLN A 331 33.87 -5.25 9.53
N ALA A 332 32.91 -5.79 8.78
CA ALA A 332 31.51 -5.35 8.82
C ALA A 332 30.86 -5.64 10.18
N ARG A 333 31.12 -6.83 10.76
CA ARG A 333 30.65 -7.16 12.13
C ARG A 333 31.19 -6.21 13.19
N ASN A 334 32.50 -5.94 13.15
CA ASN A 334 33.15 -5.09 14.14
C ASN A 334 32.68 -3.63 14.05
N ALA A 335 32.36 -3.15 12.85
CA ALA A 335 31.75 -1.84 12.66
C ALA A 335 30.36 -1.76 13.31
N VAL A 336 29.52 -2.78 13.14
CA VAL A 336 28.19 -2.85 13.77
C VAL A 336 28.29 -2.97 15.29
N LEU A 337 29.18 -3.81 15.81
CA LEU A 337 29.41 -3.95 17.26
C LEU A 337 29.89 -2.63 17.88
N THR A 338 30.81 -1.94 17.21
CA THR A 338 31.35 -0.65 17.66
C THR A 338 30.27 0.43 17.64
N ALA A 339 29.45 0.50 16.59
CA ALA A 339 28.31 1.42 16.51
C ALA A 339 27.24 1.14 17.59
N ALA A 340 27.08 -0.12 18.00
CA ALA A 340 26.21 -0.53 19.09
C ALA A 340 26.84 -0.37 20.50
N GLY A 341 28.07 0.13 20.61
CA GLY A 341 28.77 0.34 21.87
C GLY A 341 29.31 -0.95 22.53
N ILE A 342 29.34 -2.06 21.79
CA ILE A 342 29.85 -3.36 22.26
C ILE A 342 31.31 -3.48 21.82
N LYS A 343 32.23 -3.73 22.76
CA LYS A 343 33.64 -3.96 22.42
C LYS A 343 33.75 -5.25 21.60
N PRO A 344 34.34 -5.24 20.39
CA PRO A 344 34.60 -6.46 19.64
C PRO A 344 35.47 -7.37 20.51
N GLY A 345 35.00 -8.60 20.76
CA GLY A 345 35.79 -9.58 21.50
C GLY A 345 37.10 -9.84 20.75
N GLY A 346 38.22 -9.49 21.38
CA GLY A 346 39.53 -9.87 20.85
C GLY A 346 39.62 -11.39 20.80
N ASP A 347 40.13 -11.92 19.68
CA ASP A 347 40.39 -13.33 19.49
C ASP A 347 41.05 -13.93 20.74
N ASN A 348 40.32 -14.77 21.44
CA ASN A 348 40.86 -15.57 22.53
C ASN A 348 41.64 -16.73 21.91
N ASN A 349 42.79 -16.41 21.30
CA ASN A 349 43.72 -17.40 20.82
C ASN A 349 44.52 -17.91 22.02
N GLY A 350 43.96 -18.90 22.72
CA GLY A 350 44.50 -19.46 23.95
C GLY A 350 44.62 -20.98 23.88
N LYS A 351 45.79 -21.43 23.39
CA LYS A 351 46.49 -22.71 23.61
C LYS A 351 45.79 -24.04 23.36
#